data_AF-A0AAD5C0H0-F1
#
_entry.id   AF-A0AAD5C0H0-F1
#
_cell.length_a   1.000
_cell.length_b   1.000
_cell.length_c   1.000
_cell.angle_alpha   90.00
_cell.angle_beta   90.00
_cell.angle_gamma   90.00
#
_symmetry.space_group_name_H-M   'P 1'
#
loop_
_entity.id
_entity.type
_entity.pdbx_description
1 polymer ?
#
loop_
_entity_poly.entity_id
_entity_poly.type
_entity_poly.pdbx_seq_one_letter_code
_entity_poly.pdbx_strand_id
1 'polypeptide(L)'
;MFGGHVSVPVNSPHLRKSGSRQLFSEELETSEMKGTASTTLAAAAMLPSPVLLWRLKVMLFFLWGFCCCKISWNSVMRMSVDLRDLFLYEAFLYYNPLLLVTAAVWFWGANLWVFSQSNVNYSKIFDLDQNHLTHKDIWKCAIWMTIIVPTSMTSYLYLYSHGEVSWAASQPV
;
A
#
# COMPACT_ATOMS: atom_id res chain seq x y z
N MET A 1 72.09 -17.42 -0.55
CA MET A 1 71.17 -16.95 0.52
C MET A 1 70.00 -17.91 0.54
N PHE A 2 69.97 -18.80 1.53
CA PHE A 2 69.03 -19.91 1.67
C PHE A 2 68.01 -19.55 2.77
N GLY A 3 66.71 -19.75 2.54
CA GLY A 3 65.67 -19.46 3.53
C GLY A 3 64.30 -19.98 3.07
N GLY A 4 63.87 -21.11 3.63
CA GLY A 4 62.77 -21.94 3.17
C GLY A 4 61.42 -21.69 3.83
N HIS A 5 60.48 -22.54 3.38
CA HIS A 5 59.04 -22.64 3.63
C HIS A 5 58.64 -22.59 5.12
N VAL A 6 57.76 -21.68 5.49
CA VAL A 6 57.19 -21.56 6.85
C VAL A 6 56.04 -22.56 7.02
N SER A 7 56.28 -23.60 7.81
CA SER A 7 55.27 -24.54 8.30
C SER A 7 54.65 -24.02 9.60
N VAL A 8 53.31 -23.89 9.62
CA VAL A 8 52.54 -23.48 10.80
C VAL A 8 52.49 -24.61 11.83
N PRO A 9 52.86 -24.38 13.11
CA PRO A 9 52.78 -25.41 14.13
C PRO A 9 51.34 -25.61 14.62
N VAL A 10 50.84 -26.83 14.45
CA VAL A 10 49.57 -27.34 15.00
C VAL A 10 49.85 -27.83 16.43
N ASN A 11 49.84 -26.92 17.40
CA ASN A 11 49.82 -27.30 18.81
C ASN A 11 49.29 -26.16 19.70
N SER A 12 47.97 -26.01 19.75
CA SER A 12 47.27 -25.22 20.77
C SER A 12 46.05 -26.02 21.29
N PRO A 13 45.96 -26.33 22.59
CA PRO A 13 45.10 -27.40 23.10
C PRO A 13 43.75 -26.90 23.63
N HIS A 14 42.93 -26.20 22.81
CA HIS A 14 41.66 -25.67 23.32
C HIS A 14 40.37 -26.00 22.59
N LEU A 15 40.35 -26.72 21.46
CA LEU A 15 39.08 -27.18 20.86
C LEU A 15 39.23 -28.55 20.19
N ARG A 16 39.35 -29.60 21.01
CA ARG A 16 39.35 -31.01 20.57
C ARG A 16 38.04 -31.70 20.96
N LYS A 17 37.19 -31.89 19.94
CA LYS A 17 36.49 -33.15 19.56
C LYS A 17 35.41 -33.74 20.49
N SER A 18 34.18 -33.85 19.95
CA SER A 18 33.31 -35.05 19.99
C SER A 18 32.15 -34.80 18.98
N GLY A 19 31.85 -35.57 17.91
CA GLY A 19 31.62 -37.01 17.81
C GLY A 19 30.48 -37.41 18.78
N SER A 20 29.30 -37.91 18.47
CA SER A 20 28.81 -38.77 17.38
C SER A 20 27.28 -38.95 17.59
N ARG A 21 26.55 -39.39 16.55
CA ARG A 21 25.13 -39.78 16.56
C ARG A 21 24.80 -40.90 17.56
N GLN A 22 23.54 -40.96 18.05
CA GLN A 22 22.62 -42.14 18.13
C GLN A 22 21.39 -41.77 19.00
N LEU A 23 20.14 -41.84 18.49
CA LEU A 23 19.22 -42.99 18.38
C LEU A 23 18.45 -43.29 19.68
N PHE A 24 17.13 -43.12 19.60
CA PHE A 24 16.03 -43.78 20.33
C PHE A 24 16.32 -44.45 21.68
N SER A 25 15.56 -44.05 22.71
CA SER A 25 14.90 -45.04 23.56
C SER A 25 13.60 -44.48 24.14
N GLU A 26 12.57 -45.30 23.98
CA GLU A 26 11.19 -45.17 24.38
C GLU A 26 11.01 -46.02 25.64
N GLU A 27 10.41 -45.45 26.70
CA GLU A 27 9.88 -46.14 27.89
C GLU A 27 8.75 -45.21 28.38
N LEU A 28 7.46 -45.45 28.09
CA LEU A 28 6.54 -46.41 28.76
C LEU A 28 6.67 -46.26 30.29
N GLU A 29 5.71 -45.76 31.08
CA GLU A 29 4.33 -46.24 31.24
C GLU A 29 3.42 -45.22 31.97
N THR A 30 2.22 -45.05 31.41
CA THR A 30 0.87 -44.96 32.02
C THR A 30 0.60 -44.23 33.35
N SER A 31 -0.27 -43.20 33.27
CA SER A 31 -1.40 -43.07 34.20
C SER A 31 -2.62 -42.46 33.48
N GLU A 32 -3.70 -43.25 33.48
CA GLU A 32 -5.09 -43.03 33.04
C GLU A 32 -5.70 -41.73 33.65
N MET A 33 -6.78 -41.07 33.21
CA MET A 33 -7.74 -41.13 32.10
C MET A 33 -8.72 -39.95 32.36
N LYS A 34 -9.30 -39.40 31.27
CA LYS A 34 -10.60 -38.69 31.21
C LYS A 34 -10.63 -37.18 31.52
N GLY A 35 -10.93 -36.40 30.48
CA GLY A 35 -11.67 -35.16 30.69
C GLY A 35 -11.45 -34.09 29.62
N THR A 36 -12.32 -34.12 28.61
CA THR A 36 -12.73 -32.94 27.84
C THR A 36 -11.78 -32.51 26.73
N ALA A 37 -12.21 -32.83 25.52
CA ALA A 37 -11.75 -32.26 24.27
C ALA A 37 -11.40 -30.78 24.42
N SER A 38 -10.11 -30.48 24.41
CA SER A 38 -9.58 -29.18 24.10
C SER A 38 -10.01 -28.88 22.67
N THR A 39 -11.18 -28.25 22.57
CA THR A 39 -11.53 -27.41 21.44
C THR A 39 -10.63 -26.18 21.54
N THR A 40 -9.32 -26.36 21.40
CA THR A 40 -8.46 -25.30 20.92
C THR A 40 -8.88 -25.09 19.50
N LEU A 41 -9.92 -24.26 19.35
CA LEU A 41 -10.17 -23.48 18.16
C LEU A 41 -8.81 -22.95 17.75
N ALA A 42 -8.19 -23.64 16.79
CA ALA A 42 -7.15 -23.10 15.98
C ALA A 42 -7.84 -21.97 15.21
N ALA A 43 -7.98 -20.82 15.86
CA ALA A 43 -7.88 -19.53 15.23
C ALA A 43 -6.43 -19.40 14.74
N ALA A 44 -6.03 -20.34 13.86
CA ALA A 44 -5.00 -20.09 12.89
C ALA A 44 -5.55 -18.90 12.12
N ALA A 45 -5.02 -17.71 12.43
CA ALA A 45 -5.27 -16.52 11.67
C ALA A 45 -5.03 -16.89 10.20
N MET A 46 -6.12 -17.11 9.46
CA MET A 46 -6.09 -17.39 8.04
C MET A 46 -5.70 -16.07 7.39
N LEU A 47 -4.41 -15.75 7.43
CA LEU A 47 -3.87 -14.58 6.76
C LEU A 47 -4.11 -14.83 5.27
N PRO A 48 -5.00 -14.05 4.62
CA PRO A 48 -5.32 -14.25 3.22
C PRO A 48 -4.04 -14.14 2.38
N SER A 49 -3.92 -14.98 1.36
CA SER A 49 -2.71 -15.00 0.53
C SER A 49 -2.47 -13.63 -0.12
N PRO A 50 -1.21 -13.18 -0.28
CA PRO A 50 -0.90 -11.85 -0.83
C PRO A 50 -1.52 -11.59 -2.20
N VAL A 51 -1.65 -12.64 -3.02
CA VAL A 51 -2.29 -12.58 -4.35
C VAL A 51 -3.80 -12.34 -4.24
N LEU A 52 -4.47 -12.96 -3.26
CA LEU A 52 -5.89 -12.76 -3.03
C LEU A 52 -6.18 -11.34 -2.54
N LEU A 53 -5.35 -10.82 -1.61
CA LEU A 53 -5.45 -9.44 -1.15
C LEU A 53 -5.26 -8.43 -2.27
N TRP A 54 -4.29 -8.65 -3.16
CA TRP A 54 -4.07 -7.80 -4.32
C TRP A 54 -5.28 -7.80 -5.28
N ARG A 55 -5.81 -9.00 -5.60
CA ARG A 55 -7.01 -9.14 -6.45
C ARG A 55 -8.24 -8.51 -5.83
N LEU A 56 -8.46 -8.72 -4.53
CA LEU A 56 -9.58 -8.12 -3.79
C LEU A 56 -9.47 -6.59 -3.81
N LYS A 57 -8.27 -6.04 -3.55
CA LYS A 57 -8.04 -4.58 -3.58
C LYS A 57 -8.35 -3.97 -4.95
N VAL A 58 -7.99 -4.65 -6.04
CA VAL A 58 -8.32 -4.24 -7.41
C VAL A 58 -9.83 -4.25 -7.63
N MET A 59 -10.52 -5.31 -7.19
CA MET A 59 -11.99 -5.39 -7.29
C MET A 59 -12.70 -4.27 -6.49
N LEU A 60 -12.23 -3.97 -5.28
CA LEU A 60 -12.75 -2.85 -4.49
C LEU A 60 -12.53 -1.52 -5.19
N PHE A 61 -11.39 -1.32 -5.86
CA PHE A 61 -11.11 -0.09 -6.59
C PHE A 61 -12.09 0.11 -7.75
N PHE A 62 -12.36 -0.94 -8.53
CA PHE A 62 -13.35 -0.87 -9.61
C PHE A 62 -14.78 -0.67 -9.09
N LEU A 63 -15.15 -1.36 -8.01
CA LEU A 63 -16.46 -1.18 -7.38
C LEU A 63 -16.62 0.25 -6.85
N TRP A 64 -15.60 0.79 -6.18
CA TRP A 64 -15.57 2.18 -5.72
C TRP A 64 -15.73 3.16 -6.88
N GLY A 65 -14.97 2.98 -7.97
CA GLY A 65 -15.09 3.80 -9.16
C GLY A 65 -16.49 3.75 -9.78
N PHE A 66 -17.09 2.56 -9.88
CA PHE A 66 -18.45 2.39 -10.39
C PHE A 66 -19.49 3.10 -9.49
N CYS A 67 -19.40 2.94 -8.18
CA CYS A 67 -20.26 3.64 -7.22
C CYS A 67 -20.12 5.17 -7.35
N CYS A 68 -18.87 5.66 -7.45
CA CYS A 68 -18.53 7.07 -7.63
C CYS A 68 -19.17 7.64 -8.90
N CYS A 69 -19.02 6.96 -10.04
CA CYS A 69 -19.66 7.35 -11.30
C CYS A 69 -21.19 7.32 -11.20
N LYS A 70 -21.78 6.28 -10.60
CA LYS A 70 -23.23 6.14 -10.48
C LYS A 70 -23.86 7.23 -9.62
N ILE A 71 -23.22 7.58 -8.49
CA ILE A 71 -23.67 8.65 -7.61
C ILE A 71 -23.53 9.99 -8.33
N SER A 72 -22.37 10.27 -8.92
CA SER A 72 -22.11 11.51 -9.65
C SER A 72 -23.11 11.71 -10.78
N TRP A 73 -23.38 10.68 -11.58
CA TRP A 73 -24.38 10.70 -12.64
C TRP A 73 -25.78 11.00 -12.10
N ASN A 74 -26.19 10.31 -11.04
CA ASN A 74 -27.51 10.50 -10.43
C ASN A 74 -27.67 11.92 -9.85
N SER A 75 -26.62 12.47 -9.24
CA SER A 75 -26.61 13.84 -8.73
C SER A 75 -26.72 14.89 -9.82
N VAL A 76 -25.99 14.70 -10.93
CA VAL A 76 -26.04 15.61 -12.08
C VAL A 76 -27.39 15.55 -12.79
N MET A 77 -27.97 14.37 -12.95
CA MET A 77 -29.25 14.20 -13.65
C MET A 77 -30.45 14.69 -12.83
N ARG A 78 -30.30 14.83 -11.52
CA ARG A 78 -31.33 15.40 -10.63
C ARG A 78 -31.47 16.93 -10.79
N MET A 79 -30.44 17.59 -11.32
CA MET A 79 -30.42 19.04 -11.53
C MET A 79 -31.18 19.42 -12.82
N SER A 80 -31.88 20.56 -12.83
CA SER A 80 -32.46 21.09 -14.06
C SER A 80 -31.36 21.51 -15.04
N VAL A 81 -31.66 21.46 -16.35
CA VAL A 81 -30.68 21.72 -17.41
C VAL A 81 -30.06 23.11 -17.28
N ASP A 82 -30.84 24.12 -16.91
CA ASP A 82 -30.37 25.51 -16.80
C ASP A 82 -29.42 25.73 -15.62
N LEU A 83 -29.59 24.98 -14.52
CA LEU A 83 -28.74 25.07 -13.32
C LEU A 83 -27.55 24.12 -13.38
N ARG A 84 -27.66 23.04 -14.16
CA ARG A 84 -26.64 21.99 -14.27
C ARG A 84 -25.31 22.52 -14.79
N ASP A 85 -25.34 23.39 -15.80
CA ASP A 85 -24.11 23.89 -16.43
C ASP A 85 -23.37 24.87 -15.49
N LEU A 86 -24.10 25.73 -14.78
CA LEU A 86 -23.55 26.61 -13.74
C LEU A 86 -22.97 25.78 -12.58
N PHE A 87 -23.68 24.76 -12.14
CA PHE A 87 -23.25 23.85 -11.08
C PHE A 87 -21.98 23.08 -11.45
N LEU A 88 -21.91 22.52 -12.66
CA LEU A 88 -20.71 21.83 -13.14
C LEU A 88 -19.53 22.78 -13.27
N TYR A 89 -19.78 24.04 -13.65
CA TYR A 89 -18.75 25.07 -13.68
C TYR A 89 -18.22 25.39 -12.27
N GLU A 90 -19.09 25.54 -11.29
CA GLU A 90 -18.71 25.78 -9.89
C GLU A 90 -17.91 24.59 -9.33
N ALA A 91 -18.39 23.37 -9.53
CA ALA A 91 -17.69 22.14 -9.14
C ALA A 91 -16.32 22.04 -9.81
N PHE A 92 -16.23 22.33 -11.11
CA PHE A 92 -14.97 22.33 -11.83
C PHE A 92 -14.00 23.35 -11.26
N LEU A 93 -14.43 24.60 -11.06
CA LEU A 93 -13.58 25.67 -10.54
C LEU A 93 -13.01 25.32 -9.16
N TYR A 94 -13.84 24.72 -8.30
CA TYR A 94 -13.49 24.36 -6.93
C TYR A 94 -12.49 23.20 -6.86
N TYR A 95 -12.66 22.18 -7.71
CA TYR A 95 -11.81 20.99 -7.73
C TYR A 95 -10.61 21.09 -8.68
N ASN A 96 -10.57 22.08 -9.59
CA ASN A 96 -9.50 22.24 -10.57
C ASN A 96 -8.11 22.29 -9.92
N PRO A 97 -7.84 23.10 -8.88
CA PRO A 97 -6.53 23.07 -8.20
C PRO A 97 -6.17 21.69 -7.66
N LEU A 98 -7.13 20.97 -7.06
CA LEU A 98 -6.90 19.63 -6.50
C LEU A 98 -6.61 18.59 -7.59
N LEU A 99 -7.32 18.68 -8.71
CA LEU A 99 -7.08 17.82 -9.87
C LEU A 99 -5.71 18.10 -10.50
N LEU A 100 -5.32 19.37 -10.62
CA LEU A 100 -4.01 19.76 -11.14
C LEU A 100 -2.87 19.30 -10.22
N VAL A 101 -2.99 19.47 -8.91
CA VAL A 101 -2.00 18.96 -7.95
C VAL A 101 -1.92 17.43 -8.02
N THR A 102 -3.07 16.75 -8.07
CA THR A 102 -3.11 15.28 -8.20
C THR A 102 -2.41 14.81 -9.48
N ALA A 103 -2.68 15.47 -10.61
CA ALA A 103 -2.04 15.19 -11.89
C ALA A 103 -0.54 15.48 -11.84
N ALA A 104 -0.11 16.60 -11.24
CA ALA A 104 1.29 16.95 -11.09
C ALA A 104 2.07 15.90 -10.27
N VAL A 105 1.51 15.43 -9.15
CA VAL A 105 2.11 14.36 -8.33
C VAL A 105 2.18 13.05 -9.11
N TRP A 106 1.16 12.73 -9.92
CA TRP A 106 1.16 11.57 -10.81
C TRP A 106 2.26 11.63 -11.87
N PHE A 107 2.35 12.76 -12.60
CA PHE A 107 3.37 12.98 -13.61
C PHE A 107 4.77 12.95 -13.00
N TRP A 108 4.94 13.52 -11.81
CA TRP A 108 6.20 13.46 -11.08
C TRP A 108 6.58 12.03 -10.70
N GLY A 109 5.63 11.24 -10.17
CA GLY A 109 5.82 9.82 -9.89
C GLY A 109 6.21 9.01 -11.13
N ALA A 110 5.58 9.29 -12.27
CA ALA A 110 5.89 8.65 -13.55
C ALA A 110 7.31 9.01 -14.04
N ASN A 111 7.70 10.28 -13.98
CA ASN A 111 9.04 10.73 -14.37
C ASN A 111 10.14 10.06 -13.54
N LEU A 112 9.99 10.06 -12.20
CA LEU A 112 10.97 9.40 -11.33
C LEU A 112 11.00 7.88 -11.52
N TRP A 113 9.86 7.26 -11.82
CA TRP A 113 9.82 5.85 -12.17
C TRP A 113 10.60 5.57 -13.45
N VAL A 114 10.45 6.38 -14.50
CA VAL A 114 11.22 6.26 -15.75
C VAL A 114 12.73 6.44 -15.50
N PHE A 115 13.13 7.41 -14.68
CA PHE A 115 14.54 7.58 -14.30
C PHE A 115 15.08 6.38 -13.53
N SER A 116 14.27 5.81 -12.64
CA SER A 116 14.62 4.58 -11.91
C SER A 116 14.78 3.38 -12.84
N GLN A 117 13.96 3.24 -13.89
CA GLN A 117 14.12 2.17 -14.89
C GLN A 117 15.36 2.37 -15.76
N SER A 118 15.70 3.62 -16.05
CA SER A 118 16.83 3.99 -16.90
C SER A 118 18.19 3.97 -16.17
N ASN A 119 18.23 3.52 -14.91
CA ASN A 119 19.41 3.53 -14.04
C ASN A 119 20.02 4.94 -13.85
N VAL A 120 19.19 5.98 -13.98
CA VAL A 120 19.60 7.38 -13.80
C VAL A 120 19.49 7.74 -12.32
N ASN A 121 20.60 8.16 -11.72
CA ASN A 121 20.61 8.62 -10.33
C ASN A 121 20.02 10.04 -10.24
N TYR A 122 18.68 10.13 -10.27
CA TYR A 122 17.96 11.39 -10.24
C TYR A 122 18.22 12.19 -8.96
N SER A 123 18.54 11.53 -7.84
CA SER A 123 18.86 12.24 -6.59
C SER A 123 20.13 13.07 -6.72
N LYS A 124 21.13 12.62 -7.48
CA LYS A 124 22.32 13.42 -7.79
C LYS A 124 22.05 14.54 -8.81
N ILE A 125 21.16 14.31 -9.78
CA ILE A 125 20.85 15.30 -10.83
C ILE A 125 20.11 16.51 -10.27
N PHE A 126 19.15 16.25 -9.38
CA PHE A 126 18.36 17.30 -8.73
C PHE A 126 18.94 17.74 -7.38
N ASP A 127 20.13 17.27 -7.02
CA ASP A 127 20.81 17.57 -5.74
C ASP A 127 19.89 17.37 -4.51
N LEU A 128 19.20 16.22 -4.48
CA LEU A 128 18.27 15.82 -3.44
C LEU A 128 19.02 15.18 -2.26
N ASP A 129 18.63 15.57 -1.03
CA ASP A 129 19.16 14.99 0.21
C ASP A 129 18.83 13.50 0.38
N GLN A 130 19.49 12.79 1.29
CA GLN A 130 19.28 11.37 1.54
C GLN A 130 17.86 11.03 2.02
N ASN A 131 17.16 11.99 2.63
CA ASN A 131 15.78 11.83 3.13
C ASN A 131 14.69 12.26 2.12
N HIS A 132 14.96 12.22 0.82
CA HIS A 132 13.95 12.54 -0.19
C HIS A 132 12.90 11.43 -0.36
N LEU A 133 11.70 11.81 -0.81
CA LEU A 133 10.65 10.84 -1.18
C LEU A 133 11.08 10.05 -2.42
N THR A 134 11.09 8.72 -2.30
CA THR A 134 11.36 7.84 -3.44
C THR A 134 10.17 7.83 -4.41
N HIS A 135 10.40 7.36 -5.65
CA HIS A 135 9.28 7.18 -6.59
C HIS A 135 8.15 6.36 -5.95
N LYS A 136 8.46 5.27 -5.24
CA LYS A 136 7.46 4.40 -4.61
C LYS A 136 6.57 5.14 -3.62
N ASP A 137 7.12 6.10 -2.89
CA ASP A 137 6.36 6.88 -1.90
C ASP A 137 5.49 7.94 -2.57
N ILE A 138 6.00 8.57 -3.63
CA ILE A 138 5.21 9.48 -4.48
C ILE A 138 4.05 8.73 -5.14
N TRP A 139 4.27 7.50 -5.62
CA TRP A 139 3.22 6.64 -6.18
C TRP A 139 2.13 6.29 -5.15
N LYS A 140 2.50 6.01 -3.90
CA LYS A 140 1.51 5.80 -2.81
C LYS A 140 0.68 7.07 -2.59
N CYS A 141 1.32 8.24 -2.54
CA CYS A 141 0.65 9.53 -2.39
C CYS A 141 -0.33 9.78 -3.55
N ALA A 142 0.13 9.60 -4.78
CA ALA A 142 -0.69 9.76 -6.00
C ALA A 142 -1.94 8.86 -5.97
N ILE A 143 -1.81 7.60 -5.56
CA ILE A 143 -2.94 6.66 -5.42
C ILE A 143 -3.94 7.16 -4.37
N TRP A 144 -3.47 7.62 -3.21
CA TRP A 144 -4.36 8.15 -2.17
C TRP A 144 -5.10 9.41 -2.64
N MET A 145 -4.43 10.34 -3.31
CA MET A 145 -5.07 11.52 -3.89
C MET A 145 -6.10 11.15 -4.96
N THR A 146 -5.83 10.12 -5.76
CA THR A 146 -6.76 9.60 -6.78
C THR A 146 -8.02 8.97 -6.17
N ILE A 147 -7.97 8.53 -4.91
CA ILE A 147 -9.14 8.03 -4.19
C ILE A 147 -9.87 9.18 -3.50
N ILE A 148 -9.14 10.04 -2.79
CA ILE A 148 -9.72 11.11 -1.97
C ILE A 148 -10.39 12.17 -2.83
N VAL A 149 -9.72 12.68 -3.87
CA VAL A 149 -10.23 13.80 -4.67
C VAL A 149 -11.55 13.45 -5.38
N PRO A 150 -11.67 12.32 -6.11
CA PRO A 150 -12.95 11.94 -6.72
C PRO A 150 -14.02 11.58 -5.68
N THR A 151 -13.66 10.97 -4.55
CA THR A 151 -14.64 10.69 -3.48
C THR A 151 -15.21 11.97 -2.91
N SER A 152 -14.35 12.95 -2.61
CA SER A 152 -14.73 14.28 -2.15
C SER A 152 -15.61 14.97 -3.19
N MET A 153 -15.20 14.94 -4.47
CA MET A 153 -16.00 15.51 -5.57
C MET A 153 -17.38 14.86 -5.67
N THR A 154 -17.49 13.54 -5.58
CA THR A 154 -18.78 12.85 -5.57
C THR A 154 -19.63 13.22 -4.36
N SER A 155 -19.03 13.36 -3.19
CA SER A 155 -19.71 13.83 -1.98
C SER A 155 -20.24 15.26 -2.16
N TYR A 156 -19.43 16.16 -2.71
CA TYR A 156 -19.83 17.51 -3.08
C TYR A 156 -21.03 17.50 -4.03
N LEU A 157 -20.95 16.74 -5.13
CA LEU A 157 -22.03 16.66 -6.11
C LEU A 157 -23.32 16.11 -5.48
N TYR A 158 -23.18 15.11 -4.60
CA TYR A 158 -24.29 14.53 -3.88
C TYR A 158 -24.98 15.54 -2.95
N LEU A 159 -24.24 16.17 -2.05
CA LEU A 159 -24.79 17.11 -1.06
C LEU A 159 -25.41 18.34 -1.73
N TYR A 160 -24.73 18.88 -2.74
CA TYR A 160 -25.23 20.03 -3.49
C TYR A 160 -26.53 19.70 -4.22
N SER A 161 -26.64 18.51 -4.86
CA SER A 161 -27.88 18.06 -5.52
C SER A 161 -29.08 17.86 -4.58
N HIS A 162 -28.83 17.75 -3.27
CA HIS A 162 -29.86 17.67 -2.22
C HIS A 162 -30.17 19.02 -1.58
N GLY A 163 -29.51 20.11 -1.99
CA GLY A 163 -29.70 21.45 -1.43
C GLY A 163 -28.90 21.71 -0.16
N GLU A 164 -28.01 20.80 0.24
CA GLU A 164 -27.19 20.90 1.46
C GLU A 164 -25.88 21.65 1.20
N VAL A 165 -25.98 22.91 0.76
CA VAL A 165 -24.84 23.71 0.26
C VAL A 165 -23.77 23.96 1.35
N SER A 166 -24.16 24.08 2.62
CA SER A 166 -23.22 24.26 3.74
C SER A 166 -22.30 23.05 3.94
N TRP A 167 -22.82 21.85 3.74
CA TRP A 167 -22.06 20.60 3.85
C TRP A 167 -21.26 20.30 2.58
N ALA A 168 -21.75 20.76 1.42
CA ALA A 168 -20.99 20.70 0.19
C ALA A 168 -19.74 21.59 0.26
N ALA A 169 -19.85 22.80 0.81
CA ALA A 169 -18.72 23.73 0.94
C ALA A 169 -17.57 23.20 1.80
N SER A 170 -17.84 22.27 2.74
CA SER A 170 -16.81 21.65 3.60
C SER A 170 -16.08 20.47 2.95
N GLN A 171 -16.45 20.06 1.74
CA GLN A 171 -15.87 18.88 1.09
C GLN A 171 -14.43 19.01 0.54
N PRO A 172 -13.81 20.19 0.30
CA PRO A 172 -12.44 20.22 -0.24
C PRO A 172 -11.40 20.16 0.90
N VAL A 173 -11.63 19.31 1.91
CA VAL A 173 -10.68 19.04 2.99
C VAL A 173 -10.11 17.64 2.81
#